data_AF-A0A392UFI9-F1
#
_entry.id   AF-A0A392UFI9-F1
#
_cell.length_a   1.000
_cell.length_b   1.000
_cell.length_c   1.000
_cell.angle_alpha   90.00
_cell.angle_beta   90.00
_cell.angle_gamma   90.00
#
_symmetry.space_group_name_H-M   'P 1'
#
loop_
_entity.id
_entity.type
_entity.pdbx_description
1 polymer ?
#
loop_
_entity_poly.entity_id
_entity_poly.type
_entity_poly.pdbx_seq_one_letter_code
_entity_poly.pdbx_strand_id
1 'polypeptide(L)' 'MKLAKEMEVQELKAKSDSQFVANQVTGEFQTKDPLLAKYLEKVKKMAKHFATFELLYVPREQNSRADLLAKLA' A
#
# COMPACT_ATOMS: atom_id res chain seq x y z
N MET A 1 6.89 0.28 -2.75
CA MET A 1 7.44 -0.96 -2.16
C MET A 1 8.69 -1.48 -2.86
N LYS A 2 8.76 -1.56 -4.21
CA LYS A 2 9.98 -2.02 -4.90
C LYS A 2 11.23 -1.22 -4.50
N LEU A 3 11.15 0.11 -4.61
CA LEU A 3 12.25 0.99 -4.21
C LEU A 3 12.64 0.82 -2.74
N ALA A 4 11.66 0.74 -1.83
CA ALA A 4 11.93 0.52 -0.41
C ALA A 4 12.59 -0.85 -0.13
N LYS A 5 12.27 -1.88 -0.94
CA LYS A 5 12.94 -3.18 -0.88
C LYS A 5 14.37 -3.10 -1.42
N GLU A 6 14.60 -2.36 -2.51
CA GLU A 6 15.95 -2.12 -3.06
C GLU A 6 16.83 -1.31 -2.10
N MET A 7 16.21 -0.45 -1.29
CA MET A 7 16.86 0.31 -0.22
C MET A 7 16.99 -0.48 1.10
N GLU A 8 16.65 -1.77 1.11
CA GLU A 8 16.74 -2.66 2.28
C GLU A 8 16.06 -2.11 3.54
N VAL A 9 14.97 -1.37 3.36
CA VAL A 9 14.22 -0.77 4.48
C VAL A 9 13.60 -1.89 5.31
N GLN A 10 13.79 -1.85 6.63
CA GLN A 10 13.20 -2.83 7.56
C GLN A 10 11.77 -2.47 7.97
N GLU A 11 11.48 -1.18 8.12
CA GLU A 11 10.18 -0.68 8.56
C GLU A 11 9.57 0.26 7.51
N LEU A 12 8.43 -0.14 6.95
CA LEU A 12 7.76 0.62 5.90
C LEU A 12 6.40 1.11 6.37
N LYS A 13 6.29 2.43 6.52
CA LYS A 13 5.01 3.15 6.71
C LYS A 13 4.54 3.71 5.38
N ALA A 14 3.52 3.09 4.80
CA ALA A 14 2.86 3.58 3.61
C ALA A 14 1.64 4.42 3.98
N LYS A 15 1.38 5.47 3.20
CA LYS A 15 0.18 6.31 3.31
C LYS A 15 -0.60 6.20 2.02
N SER A 16 -1.92 6.04 2.11
CA SER A 16 -2.81 5.98 0.95
C SER A 16 -4.07 6.80 1.20
N ASP A 17 -4.56 7.47 0.15
CA ASP A 17 -5.86 8.13 0.14
C ASP A 17 -7.01 7.19 -0.24
N SER A 18 -6.72 5.91 -0.51
CA SER A 18 -7.75 4.91 -0.72
C SER A 18 -8.01 4.13 0.56
N GLN A 19 -9.11 4.47 1.23
CA GLN A 19 -9.56 3.76 2.43
C GLN A 19 -9.83 2.27 2.14
N PHE A 20 -10.32 1.95 0.94
CA PHE A 20 -10.56 0.58 0.51
C PHE A 20 -9.25 -0.23 0.42
N VAL A 21 -8.21 0.34 -0.19
CA VAL A 21 -6.89 -0.31 -0.29
C VAL A 21 -6.24 -0.41 1.10
N ALA A 22 -6.38 0.62 1.94
CA ALA A 22 -5.92 0.58 3.33
C ALA A 22 -6.53 -0.62 4.08
N ASN A 23 -7.85 -0.73 4.05
CA ASN A 23 -8.60 -1.77 4.74
C ASN A 23 -8.39 -3.18 4.16
N GLN A 24 -8.15 -3.28 2.84
CA GLN A 24 -7.81 -4.55 2.21
C GLN A 24 -6.46 -5.07 2.68
N VAL A 25 -5.47 -4.19 2.77
CA VAL A 25 -4.10 -4.57 3.15
C VAL A 25 -3.98 -4.82 4.66
N THR A 26 -4.71 -4.08 5.51
CA THR A 26 -4.84 -4.40 6.95
C THR A 26 -5.58 -5.71 7.18
N GLY A 27 -6.28 -6.24 6.16
CA GLY A 27 -6.97 -7.52 6.22
C GLY A 27 -8.40 -7.44 6.75
N GLU A 28 -8.91 -6.23 6.99
CA GLU A 28 -10.29 -5.98 7.42
C GLU A 28 -11.30 -6.22 6.29
N PHE A 29 -10.87 -6.08 5.03
CA PHE A 29 -11.73 -6.33 3.86
C PHE A 29 -11.31 -7.59 3.10
N GLN A 30 -12.19 -8.58 3.07
CA GLN A 30 -12.06 -9.73 2.16
C GLN A 30 -12.44 -9.31 0.74
N THR A 31 -11.56 -9.61 -0.21
CA THR A 31 -11.80 -9.32 -1.62
C THR A 31 -12.56 -10.48 -2.25
N LYS A 32 -13.74 -10.22 -2.82
CA LYS A 32 -14.51 -11.21 -3.60
C LYS A 32 -14.03 -11.34 -5.05
N ASP A 33 -13.41 -10.28 -5.58
CA ASP A 33 -12.81 -10.28 -6.91
C ASP A 33 -11.50 -11.08 -6.95
N PRO A 34 -11.42 -12.14 -7.77
CA PRO A 34 -10.22 -12.97 -7.87
C PRO A 34 -9.01 -12.21 -8.44
N LEU A 35 -9.26 -11.17 -9.25
CA LEU A 35 -8.22 -10.27 -9.74
C LEU A 35 -7.63 -9.42 -8.61
N LEU A 36 -8.46 -8.74 -7.82
CA LEU A 36 -7.98 -7.96 -6.67
C LEU A 36 -7.34 -8.87 -5.61
N ALA A 37 -7.83 -10.09 -5.42
CA ALA A 37 -7.22 -11.05 -4.50
C ALA A 37 -5.76 -11.35 -4.88
N LYS A 38 -5.47 -11.53 -6.18
CA LYS A 38 -4.08 -11.69 -6.68
C LYS A 38 -3.23 -10.46 -6.41
N TYR A 39 -3.78 -9.25 -6.58
CA TYR A 39 -3.05 -8.02 -6.28
C TYR A 39 -2.74 -7.92 -4.78
N LEU A 40 -3.72 -8.20 -3.94
CA LEU A 40 -3.61 -8.16 -2.48
C LEU A 40 -2.58 -9.18 -1.99
N GLU A 41 -2.57 -10.39 -2.56
CA GLU A 41 -1.57 -11.42 -2.25
C GLU A 41 -0.15 -10.97 -2.64
N LYS A 42 -0.01 -10.28 -3.78
CA LYS A 42 1.28 -9.70 -4.21
C LYS A 42 1.75 -8.59 -3.28
N VAL A 43 0.83 -7.71 -2.84
CA VAL A 43 1.13 -6.67 -1.84
C VAL A 43 1.51 -7.30 -0.50
N LYS A 44 0.80 -8.33 -0.02
CA LYS A 44 1.15 -9.07 1.20
C LYS A 44 2.50 -9.76 1.10
N LYS A 45 2.82 -10.39 -0.03
CA LYS A 45 4.16 -10.98 -0.27
C LYS A 45 5.26 -9.92 -0.25
N MET A 46 5.00 -8.72 -0.78
CA MET A 46 5.93 -7.59 -0.67
C MET A 46 6.02 -7.08 0.76
N ALA A 47 4.91 -6.94 1.47
CA ALA A 47 4.86 -6.51 2.86
C ALA A 47 5.67 -7.44 3.77
N LYS A 48 5.63 -8.76 3.54
CA LYS A 48 6.44 -9.75 4.27
C LYS A 48 7.96 -9.58 4.15
N HIS A 49 8.45 -8.79 3.19
CA HIS A 49 9.89 -8.48 3.11
C HIS A 49 10.30 -7.41 4.12
N PHE A 50 9.35 -6.64 4.63
CA PHE A 50 9.57 -5.64 5.68
C PHE A 50 9.29 -6.30 7.04
N ALA A 51 10.10 -6.02 8.04
CA ALA A 51 9.89 -6.48 9.40
C ALA A 51 8.59 -5.89 9.98
N THR A 52 8.37 -4.60 9.69
CA THR A 52 7.14 -3.89 10.05
C THR A 52 6.58 -3.22 8.80
N PHE A 53 5.30 -3.48 8.52
CA PHE A 53 4.58 -2.79 7.45
C PHE A 53 3.26 -2.23 7.98
N GLU A 54 3.08 -0.92 7.85
CA GLU A 54 1.84 -0.23 8.22
C GLU A 54 1.32 0.55 7.01
N LEU A 55 0.03 0.39 6.71
CA LEU A 55 -0.65 1.18 5.70
C LEU A 55 -1.68 2.09 6.40
N LEU A 56 -1.39 3.38 6.41
CA LEU A 56 -2.25 4.40 7.02
C LEU A 56 -3.10 5.05 5.95
N TYR A 57 -4.41 5.11 6.20
CA TYR A 57 -5.29 5.96 5.42
C TYR A 57 -5.01 7.43 5.77
N VAL A 58 -4.82 8.26 4.75
CA VAL A 58 -4.70 9.72 4.89
C VAL A 58 -5.67 10.41 3.93
N PRO A 59 -6.33 11.51 4.32
CA PRO A 59 -7.21 12.24 3.42
C PRO A 59 -6.42 12.73 2.19
N ARG A 60 -7.12 12.86 1.04
CA ARG A 60 -6.50 13.20 -0.26
C ARG A 60 -5.64 14.46 -0.22
N GLU A 61 -6.02 15.45 0.60
CA GLU A 61 -5.26 16.68 0.82
C GLU A 61 -3.85 16.42 1.38
N GLN A 62 -3.70 15.41 2.25
CA GLN A 62 -2.40 14.97 2.77
C GLN A 62 -1.64 14.05 1.81
N ASN A 63 -2.32 13.48 0.80
CA ASN A 63 -1.68 12.71 -0.27
C ASN A 63 -1.41 13.53 -1.55
N SER A 64 -1.56 14.86 -1.49
CA SER A 64 -1.41 15.76 -2.65
C SER A 64 -0.10 15.56 -3.40
N ARG A 65 0.99 15.28 -2.69
CA ARG A 65 2.30 15.06 -3.32
C ARG A 65 2.34 13.77 -4.16
N ALA A 66 1.68 12.71 -3.70
CA ALA A 66 1.57 11.47 -4.48
C ALA A 66 0.57 11.63 -5.64
N ASP A 67 -0.53 12.37 -5.44
CA ASP A 67 -1.51 12.68 -6.50
C ASP A 67 -0.87 13.53 -7.63
N LEU A 68 -0.05 14.52 -7.27
CA LEU A 68 0.74 15.30 -8.23
C LEU A 68 1.71 14.42 -9.00
N LEU A 69 2.45 13.53 -8.32
CA LEU A 69 3.36 12.60 -8.99
C LEU A 69 2.62 11.62 -9.90
N ALA A 70 1.44 11.15 -9.50
CA ALA A 70 0.60 10.28 -10.32
C ALA A 70 0.06 10.99 -11.57
N LYS A 71 -0.23 12.29 -11.47
CA LYS A 71 -0.63 13.14 -12.61
C LYS A 71 0.52 13.51 -13.54
N LEU A 72 1.76 13.43 -13.06
CA LEU A 72 2.97 13.72 -13.82
C LEU A 72 3.55 12.49 -14.54
N ALA A 73 2.95 11.30 -14.36
CA ALA A 73 3.43 10.02 -14.90
C ALA A 73 2.69 9.60 -16.17
#